data_AF-A0A9D6HTY2-F1
#
_entry.id   AF-A0A9D6HTY2-F1
#
_cell.length_a   1.000
_cell.length_b   1.000
_cell.length_c   1.000
_cell.angle_alpha   90.00
_cell.angle_beta   90.00
_cell.angle_gamma   90.00
#
_symmetry.space_group_name_H-M   'P 1'
#
loop_
_entity.id
_entity.type
_entity.pdbx_description
1 polymer ?
#
loop_
_entity_poly.entity_id
_entity_poly.type
_entity_poly.pdbx_seq_one_letter_code
_entity_poly.pdbx_strand_id
1 'polypeptide(L)'
;LGWLVGFTLGDGSFGYVPALRQYRVRWFSGKEDVLEKVKSVLARQGIYVSIQKDGRGLLSVATLNRRFVHDLLEACGLEKIGPKGALIRIPEEIAKSPLPVVRAFLAGLLDSDGYVAPDGSPSYSTVSEGMAEDLAALMSLLGYQPTVGAKPPHGKGRRITHTVQLCGLPQVNELANDLAPYLVNELRRERLKSESRRQTALRLPFREWRDRLFALGLVKTRGDKIGGSGPCASELNRWSCNTKGRCRRDDLLTIAGHVEIRDPEMARMLRRITAHGQEVKIVEPASVPRPYYDLTVEDWNTYAAGLHGLAMVHNTGFSFSRLRSKNNTVATTGGKASGPVSFLRVFNA
;
A
#
# COMPACT_ATOMS: atom_id res chain seq x y z
N LEU A 1 -6.25 6.27 -20.48
CA LEU A 1 -4.78 6.38 -20.66
C LEU A 1 -4.01 5.82 -19.46
N GLY A 2 -4.38 6.14 -18.20
CA GLY A 2 -3.70 5.61 -17.00
C GLY A 2 -3.41 4.10 -17.02
N TRP A 3 -4.42 3.27 -17.33
CA TRP A 3 -4.23 1.82 -17.51
C TRP A 3 -3.18 1.46 -18.56
N LEU A 4 -3.18 2.16 -19.71
CA LEU A 4 -2.21 1.89 -20.77
C LEU A 4 -0.79 2.28 -20.33
N VAL A 5 -0.61 3.34 -19.55
CA VAL A 5 0.71 3.72 -19.00
C VAL A 5 1.23 2.61 -18.09
N GLY A 6 0.42 2.14 -17.13
CA GLY A 6 0.80 1.04 -16.24
C GLY A 6 1.14 -0.24 -17.01
N PHE A 7 0.26 -0.64 -17.93
CA PHE A 7 0.49 -1.83 -18.78
C PHE A 7 1.73 -1.67 -19.67
N THR A 8 1.99 -0.45 -20.15
CA THR A 8 3.19 -0.15 -20.94
C THR A 8 4.45 -0.31 -20.11
N LEU A 9 4.48 0.13 -18.84
CA LEU A 9 5.68 0.02 -18.01
C LEU A 9 6.13 -1.43 -17.79
N GLY A 10 5.21 -2.39 -17.73
CA GLY A 10 5.55 -3.82 -17.70
C GLY A 10 5.79 -4.43 -19.08
N ASP A 11 4.72 -4.59 -19.88
CA ASP A 11 4.74 -5.39 -21.12
C ASP A 11 4.90 -4.58 -22.41
N GLY A 12 5.06 -3.26 -22.30
CA GLY A 12 5.32 -2.41 -23.46
C GLY A 12 6.79 -2.46 -23.91
N SER A 13 7.04 -2.20 -25.18
CA SER A 13 8.38 -2.06 -25.75
C SER A 13 8.42 -0.90 -26.73
N PHE A 14 9.18 0.13 -26.39
CA PHE A 14 9.50 1.21 -27.33
C PHE A 14 10.68 0.78 -28.20
N GLY A 15 10.64 1.14 -29.48
CA GLY A 15 11.72 0.86 -30.41
C GLY A 15 11.72 1.81 -31.60
N TYR A 16 12.72 1.65 -32.45
CA TYR A 16 12.85 2.38 -33.71
C TYR A 16 12.81 1.37 -34.87
N VAL A 17 12.15 1.75 -35.96
CA VAL A 17 12.07 0.95 -37.19
C VAL A 17 12.92 1.65 -38.27
N PRO A 18 14.17 1.20 -38.51
CA PRO A 18 15.09 1.89 -39.42
C PRO A 18 14.55 2.04 -40.84
N ALA A 19 13.90 1.02 -41.37
CA ALA A 19 13.32 1.02 -42.72
C ALA A 19 12.27 2.12 -42.93
N LEU A 20 11.52 2.47 -41.88
CA LEU A 20 10.46 3.48 -41.93
C LEU A 20 10.89 4.83 -41.33
N ARG A 21 12.09 4.89 -40.74
CA ARG A 21 12.59 6.04 -39.97
C ARG A 21 11.60 6.55 -38.91
N GLN A 22 10.90 5.62 -38.25
CA GLN A 22 9.83 5.93 -37.30
C GLN A 22 10.01 5.21 -35.97
N TYR A 23 9.57 5.86 -34.90
CA TYR A 23 9.44 5.24 -33.59
C TYR A 23 8.18 4.40 -33.51
N ARG A 24 8.26 3.34 -32.70
CA ARG A 24 7.20 2.36 -32.52
C ARG A 24 7.05 2.05 -31.04
N VAL A 25 5.82 1.82 -30.61
CA VAL A 25 5.53 1.10 -29.37
C VAL A 25 4.83 -0.22 -29.71
N ARG A 26 5.20 -1.29 -28.99
CA ARG A 26 4.58 -2.62 -29.07
C ARG A 26 4.16 -3.08 -27.69
N TRP A 27 3.06 -3.81 -27.61
CA TRP A 27 2.64 -4.52 -26.41
C TRP A 27 2.47 -5.99 -26.72
N PHE A 28 2.79 -6.84 -25.77
CA PHE A 28 2.75 -8.29 -25.91
C PHE A 28 1.79 -8.89 -24.89
N SER A 29 1.18 -10.03 -25.23
CA SER A 29 0.43 -10.84 -24.29
C SER A 29 0.33 -12.28 -24.79
N GLY A 30 0.18 -13.22 -23.86
CA GLY A 30 -0.17 -14.61 -24.20
C GLY A 30 -1.65 -14.80 -24.58
N LYS A 31 -2.50 -13.80 -24.29
CA LYS A 31 -3.95 -13.81 -24.56
C LYS A 31 -4.39 -12.51 -25.24
N GLU A 32 -5.53 -12.56 -25.92
CA GLU A 32 -6.09 -11.40 -26.63
C GLU A 32 -6.75 -10.36 -25.71
N ASP A 33 -7.15 -10.75 -24.50
CA ASP A 33 -7.91 -9.93 -23.53
C ASP A 33 -7.33 -8.51 -23.32
N VAL A 34 -6.10 -8.42 -22.84
CA VAL A 34 -5.42 -7.13 -22.58
C VAL A 34 -5.08 -6.39 -23.87
N LEU A 35 -4.86 -7.12 -24.98
CA LEU A 35 -4.55 -6.52 -26.28
C LEU A 35 -5.78 -5.90 -26.95
N GLU A 36 -6.97 -6.46 -26.73
CA GLU A 36 -8.23 -5.82 -27.13
C GLU A 36 -8.48 -4.54 -26.35
N LYS A 37 -8.10 -4.50 -25.05
CA LYS A 37 -8.10 -3.24 -24.31
C LYS A 37 -7.15 -2.23 -24.94
N VAL A 38 -5.92 -2.60 -25.28
CA VAL A 38 -4.97 -1.71 -25.97
C VAL A 38 -5.58 -1.18 -27.27
N LYS A 39 -6.16 -2.04 -28.12
CA LYS A 39 -6.87 -1.64 -29.33
C LYS A 39 -7.97 -0.63 -29.05
N SER A 40 -8.82 -0.89 -28.06
CA SER A 40 -9.92 0.02 -27.71
C SER A 40 -9.43 1.40 -27.24
N VAL A 41 -8.31 1.45 -26.52
CA VAL A 41 -7.70 2.70 -26.06
C VAL A 41 -7.10 3.47 -27.23
N LEU A 42 -6.42 2.78 -28.15
CA LEU A 42 -5.85 3.38 -29.37
C LEU A 42 -6.94 3.89 -30.31
N ALA A 43 -8.03 3.14 -30.48
CA ALA A 43 -9.15 3.54 -31.33
C ALA A 43 -9.81 4.85 -30.86
N ARG A 44 -9.89 5.07 -29.53
CA ARG A 44 -10.34 6.36 -28.95
C ARG A 44 -9.41 7.53 -29.25
N GLN A 45 -8.17 7.26 -29.65
CA GLN A 45 -7.21 8.26 -30.12
C GLN A 45 -7.17 8.34 -31.66
N GLY A 46 -8.12 7.70 -32.36
CA GLY A 46 -8.15 7.65 -33.82
C GLY A 46 -7.09 6.71 -34.42
N ILE A 47 -6.51 5.80 -33.64
CA ILE A 47 -5.46 4.86 -34.06
C ILE A 47 -6.04 3.46 -34.14
N TYR A 48 -6.23 2.95 -35.35
CA TYR A 48 -6.77 1.62 -35.61
C TYR A 48 -5.64 0.64 -35.90
N VAL A 49 -5.59 -0.45 -35.13
CA VAL A 49 -4.53 -1.47 -35.20
C VAL A 49 -5.12 -2.87 -35.07
N SER A 50 -4.40 -3.86 -35.58
CA SER A 50 -4.75 -5.27 -35.47
C SER A 50 -3.87 -5.99 -34.43
N ILE A 51 -4.41 -7.06 -33.85
CA ILE A 51 -3.61 -8.02 -33.08
C ILE A 51 -2.85 -8.89 -34.09
N GLN A 52 -1.54 -8.99 -33.90
CA GLN A 52 -0.65 -9.82 -34.70
C GLN A 52 -0.16 -10.99 -33.85
N LYS A 53 -0.06 -12.17 -34.46
CA LYS A 53 0.51 -13.36 -33.84
C LYS A 53 1.86 -13.65 -34.49
N ASP A 54 2.91 -13.78 -33.69
CA ASP A 54 4.22 -14.16 -34.20
C ASP A 54 4.33 -15.67 -34.46
N GLY A 55 5.43 -16.11 -35.08
CA GLY A 55 5.66 -17.54 -35.38
C GLY A 55 5.82 -18.43 -34.14
N ARG A 56 5.96 -17.86 -32.94
CA ARG A 56 6.00 -18.59 -31.65
C ARG A 56 4.63 -18.61 -30.97
N GLY A 57 3.63 -17.99 -31.58
CA GLY A 57 2.28 -17.86 -31.06
C GLY A 57 2.06 -16.72 -30.08
N LEU A 58 3.06 -15.85 -29.85
CA LEU A 58 2.92 -14.69 -28.98
C LEU A 58 2.11 -13.59 -29.70
N LEU A 59 1.13 -13.03 -29.00
CA LEU A 59 0.28 -11.98 -29.54
C LEU A 59 0.88 -10.62 -29.26
N SER A 60 0.69 -9.69 -30.18
CA SER A 60 1.15 -8.32 -30.02
C SER A 60 0.27 -7.30 -30.74
N VAL A 61 0.29 -6.07 -30.23
CA VAL A 61 -0.28 -4.89 -30.88
C VAL A 61 0.82 -3.86 -31.02
N ALA A 62 0.85 -3.13 -32.14
CA ALA A 62 1.87 -2.15 -32.43
C ALA A 62 1.28 -0.88 -33.06
N THR A 63 1.86 0.27 -32.77
CA THR A 63 1.57 1.52 -33.49
C THR A 63 2.85 2.29 -33.81
N LEU A 64 2.85 2.93 -34.98
CA LEU A 64 3.89 3.82 -35.49
C LEU A 64 3.46 5.29 -35.46
N ASN A 65 2.27 5.60 -34.90
CA ASN A 65 1.79 6.97 -34.82
C ASN A 65 2.77 7.81 -33.99
N ARG A 66 3.51 8.69 -34.66
CA ARG A 66 4.63 9.42 -34.07
C ARG A 66 4.22 10.21 -32.84
N ARG A 67 3.13 10.99 -32.94
CA ARG A 67 2.63 11.82 -31.84
C ARG A 67 2.31 10.94 -30.63
N PHE A 68 1.50 9.91 -30.84
CA PHE A 68 1.11 9.00 -29.76
C PHE A 68 2.29 8.28 -29.11
N VAL A 69 3.28 7.84 -29.90
CA VAL A 69 4.47 7.17 -29.37
C VAL A 69 5.27 8.10 -28.47
N HIS A 70 5.45 9.38 -28.86
CA HIS A 70 6.12 10.38 -28.05
C HIS A 70 5.31 10.72 -26.78
N ASP A 71 4.03 11.02 -26.93
CA ASP A 71 3.14 11.36 -25.81
C ASP A 71 3.09 10.23 -24.76
N LEU A 72 3.07 8.97 -25.21
CA LEU A 72 3.07 7.82 -24.31
C LEU A 72 4.44 7.60 -23.64
N LEU A 73 5.54 7.86 -24.35
CA LEU A 73 6.89 7.76 -23.79
C LEU A 73 7.06 8.75 -22.64
N GLU A 74 6.63 10.00 -22.86
CA GLU A 74 6.61 11.06 -21.85
C GLU A 74 5.68 10.72 -20.68
N ALA A 75 4.46 10.24 -20.95
CA ALA A 75 3.53 9.81 -19.91
C ALA A 75 4.04 8.61 -19.08
N CYS A 76 5.01 7.85 -19.58
CA CYS A 76 5.69 6.79 -18.83
C CYS A 76 6.89 7.30 -18.03
N GLY A 77 7.19 8.61 -18.06
CA GLY A 77 8.37 9.20 -17.42
C GLY A 77 9.69 8.72 -18.04
N LEU A 78 9.70 8.35 -19.33
CA LEU A 78 10.88 7.80 -20.00
C LEU A 78 11.52 8.86 -20.92
N GLU A 79 12.81 9.12 -20.72
CA GLU A 79 13.55 10.08 -21.56
C GLU A 79 14.05 9.48 -22.87
N LYS A 80 14.30 8.17 -22.90
CA LYS A 80 14.95 7.48 -24.02
C LYS A 80 14.20 6.22 -24.41
N ILE A 81 14.14 5.98 -25.71
CA ILE A 81 13.66 4.73 -26.28
C ILE A 81 14.73 3.67 -26.10
N GLY A 82 14.35 2.54 -25.50
CA GLY A 82 15.27 1.44 -25.23
C GLY A 82 14.74 0.51 -24.13
N PRO A 83 15.62 -0.34 -23.58
CA PRO A 83 15.27 -1.22 -22.48
C PRO A 83 14.81 -0.39 -21.28
N LYS A 84 13.59 -0.66 -20.78
CA LYS A 84 12.99 0.03 -19.63
C LYS A 84 13.78 -0.20 -18.33
N GLY A 85 14.53 -1.31 -18.27
CA GLY A 85 15.68 -1.46 -17.37
C GLY A 85 15.38 -1.27 -15.88
N ALA A 86 16.43 -0.95 -15.11
CA ALA A 86 16.35 -0.72 -13.67
C ALA A 86 15.95 0.73 -13.31
N LEU A 87 15.62 1.55 -14.31
CA LEU A 87 15.45 3.00 -14.14
C LEU A 87 14.00 3.47 -14.18
N ILE A 88 13.04 2.59 -14.52
CA ILE A 88 11.63 2.96 -14.49
C ILE A 88 11.19 3.38 -13.09
N ARG A 89 10.25 4.31 -13.02
CA ARG A 89 9.65 4.87 -11.81
C ARG A 89 8.15 5.01 -12.02
N ILE A 90 7.39 5.27 -10.96
CA ILE A 90 6.02 5.72 -11.16
C ILE A 90 6.07 7.16 -11.68
N PRO A 91 5.45 7.48 -12.83
CA PRO A 91 5.42 8.84 -13.33
C PRO A 91 4.74 9.79 -12.34
N GLU A 92 5.32 10.97 -12.12
CA GLU A 92 4.81 11.94 -11.15
C GLU A 92 3.39 12.41 -11.50
N GLU A 93 3.11 12.54 -12.80
CA GLU A 93 1.82 12.89 -13.37
C GLU A 93 0.75 11.85 -12.97
N ILE A 94 1.12 10.57 -12.93
CA ILE A 94 0.23 9.50 -12.44
C ILE A 94 0.03 9.66 -10.94
N ALA A 95 1.09 9.81 -10.16
CA ALA A 95 0.99 9.91 -8.71
C ALA A 95 0.14 11.12 -8.25
N LYS A 96 0.14 12.21 -9.01
CA LYS A 96 -0.65 13.42 -8.77
C LYS A 96 -2.02 13.44 -9.45
N SER A 97 -2.38 12.39 -10.19
CA SER A 97 -3.66 12.32 -10.89
C SER A 97 -4.83 11.96 -9.96
N PRO A 98 -6.09 12.23 -10.37
CA PRO A 98 -7.27 11.77 -9.64
C PRO A 98 -7.28 10.25 -9.41
N LEU A 99 -7.89 9.79 -8.30
CA LEU A 99 -7.94 8.37 -7.92
C LEU A 99 -8.36 7.41 -9.04
N PRO A 100 -9.35 7.72 -9.91
CA PRO A 100 -9.68 6.88 -11.07
C PRO A 100 -8.49 6.59 -11.99
N VAL A 101 -7.62 7.58 -12.22
CA VAL A 101 -6.44 7.44 -13.09
C VAL A 101 -5.36 6.61 -12.41
N VAL A 102 -5.11 6.86 -11.12
CA VAL A 102 -4.16 6.08 -10.30
C VAL A 102 -4.59 4.61 -10.25
N ARG A 103 -5.87 4.33 -9.95
CA ARG A 103 -6.43 2.98 -9.93
C ARG A 103 -6.35 2.31 -11.30
N ALA A 104 -6.64 3.05 -12.37
CA ALA A 104 -6.47 2.52 -13.73
C ALA A 104 -5.01 2.13 -14.00
N PHE A 105 -4.05 2.98 -13.62
CA PHE A 105 -2.62 2.69 -13.73
C PHE A 105 -2.20 1.44 -12.95
N LEU A 106 -2.63 1.32 -11.68
CA LEU A 106 -2.36 0.14 -10.85
C LEU A 106 -2.94 -1.14 -11.46
N ALA A 107 -4.16 -1.08 -12.01
CA ALA A 107 -4.74 -2.19 -12.75
C ALA A 107 -3.93 -2.55 -14.00
N GLY A 108 -3.40 -1.55 -14.72
CA GLY A 108 -2.52 -1.77 -15.87
C GLY A 108 -1.20 -2.44 -15.48
N LEU A 109 -0.58 -2.03 -14.36
CA LEU A 109 0.59 -2.71 -13.82
C LEU A 109 0.28 -4.16 -13.46
N LEU A 110 -0.84 -4.40 -12.77
CA LEU A 110 -1.27 -5.74 -12.40
C LEU A 110 -1.59 -6.60 -13.63
N ASP A 111 -2.15 -6.02 -14.70
CA ASP A 111 -2.42 -6.68 -15.98
C ASP A 111 -1.16 -6.97 -16.81
N SER A 112 -0.02 -6.37 -16.48
CA SER A 112 1.28 -6.65 -17.12
C SER A 112 2.10 -7.67 -16.34
N ASP A 113 3.12 -7.25 -15.59
CA ASP A 113 3.99 -8.08 -14.75
C ASP A 113 3.38 -8.42 -13.37
N GLY A 114 2.09 -8.20 -13.18
CA GLY A 114 1.40 -8.49 -11.94
C GLY A 114 1.14 -9.99 -11.72
N TYR A 115 1.11 -10.38 -10.46
CA TYR A 115 0.78 -11.73 -10.02
C TYR A 115 -0.25 -11.68 -8.91
N VAL A 116 -1.22 -12.60 -8.93
CA VAL A 116 -2.17 -12.81 -7.83
C VAL A 116 -2.01 -14.24 -7.35
N ALA A 117 -1.55 -14.37 -6.10
CA ALA A 117 -1.33 -15.65 -5.44
C ALA A 117 -2.66 -16.39 -5.17
N PRO A 118 -2.64 -17.71 -4.90
CA PRO A 118 -3.86 -18.48 -4.65
C PRO A 118 -4.68 -18.00 -3.45
N ASP A 119 -4.05 -17.34 -2.48
CA ASP A 119 -4.71 -16.72 -1.31
C ASP A 119 -5.30 -15.33 -1.62
N GLY A 120 -5.20 -14.88 -2.87
CA GLY A 120 -5.65 -13.58 -3.37
C GLY A 120 -4.63 -12.45 -3.23
N SER A 121 -3.47 -12.69 -2.63
CA SER A 121 -2.46 -11.64 -2.41
C SER A 121 -1.87 -11.15 -3.75
N PRO A 122 -2.00 -9.86 -4.10
CA PRO A 122 -1.46 -9.31 -5.32
C PRO A 122 -0.02 -8.81 -5.13
N SER A 123 0.81 -9.02 -6.15
CA SER A 123 2.17 -8.51 -6.19
C SER A 123 2.59 -8.05 -7.59
N TYR A 124 3.60 -7.20 -7.63
CA TYR A 124 4.25 -6.71 -8.84
C TYR A 124 5.76 -6.95 -8.71
N SER A 125 6.40 -7.45 -9.77
CA SER A 125 7.84 -7.71 -9.78
C SER A 125 8.55 -6.79 -10.77
N THR A 126 9.69 -6.25 -10.37
CA THR A 126 10.50 -5.34 -11.19
C THR A 126 11.98 -5.45 -10.86
N VAL A 127 12.84 -5.13 -11.82
CA VAL A 127 14.29 -4.98 -11.59
C VAL A 127 14.69 -3.56 -11.22
N SER A 128 13.73 -2.63 -11.15
CA SER A 128 13.96 -1.27 -10.67
C SER A 128 13.58 -1.16 -9.20
N GLU A 129 14.57 -0.88 -8.36
CA GLU A 129 14.35 -0.54 -6.95
C GLU A 129 13.48 0.71 -6.80
N GLY A 130 13.72 1.72 -7.64
CA GLY A 130 12.95 2.97 -7.62
C GLY A 130 11.46 2.75 -7.89
N MET A 131 11.12 1.97 -8.91
CA MET A 131 9.72 1.59 -9.16
C MET A 131 9.10 0.82 -7.98
N ALA A 132 9.87 -0.05 -7.33
CA ALA A 132 9.38 -0.82 -6.19
C ALA A 132 9.07 0.09 -4.97
N GLU A 133 9.97 1.02 -4.66
CA GLU A 133 9.78 2.00 -3.58
C GLU A 133 8.65 2.98 -3.89
N ASP A 134 8.60 3.53 -5.11
CA ASP A 134 7.53 4.45 -5.51
C ASP A 134 6.15 3.76 -5.46
N LEU A 135 6.07 2.50 -5.89
CA LEU A 135 4.84 1.70 -5.81
C LEU A 135 4.44 1.42 -4.37
N ALA A 136 5.38 1.05 -3.51
CA ALA A 136 5.09 0.88 -2.09
C ALA A 136 4.60 2.21 -1.47
N ALA A 137 5.25 3.33 -1.78
CA ALA A 137 4.84 4.64 -1.30
C ALA A 137 3.41 4.98 -1.77
N LEU A 138 3.11 4.81 -3.06
CA LEU A 138 1.80 5.06 -3.63
C LEU A 138 0.71 4.17 -2.98
N MET A 139 0.98 2.87 -2.81
CA MET A 139 0.05 1.97 -2.14
C MET A 139 -0.21 2.39 -0.68
N SER A 140 0.83 2.84 0.04
CA SER A 140 0.68 3.39 1.39
C SER A 140 -0.17 4.66 1.44
N LEU A 141 0.02 5.59 0.49
CA LEU A 141 -0.79 6.80 0.37
C LEU A 141 -2.27 6.50 0.07
N LEU A 142 -2.54 5.42 -0.65
CA LEU A 142 -3.90 4.92 -0.91
C LEU A 142 -4.52 4.16 0.28
N GLY A 143 -3.79 4.02 1.40
CA GLY A 143 -4.25 3.34 2.61
C GLY A 143 -3.98 1.83 2.65
N TYR A 144 -3.24 1.30 1.68
CA TYR A 144 -2.84 -0.10 1.65
C TYR A 144 -1.51 -0.34 2.39
N GLN A 145 -1.28 -1.57 2.83
CA GLN A 145 -0.06 -1.99 3.49
C GLN A 145 0.79 -2.85 2.56
N PRO A 146 1.68 -2.23 1.77
CA PRO A 146 2.54 -2.97 0.88
C PRO A 146 3.67 -3.66 1.66
N THR A 147 4.35 -4.58 1.00
CA THR A 147 5.62 -5.12 1.48
C THR A 147 6.57 -5.26 0.31
N VAL A 148 7.77 -4.70 0.46
CA VAL A 148 8.83 -4.84 -0.52
C VAL A 148 9.77 -5.96 -0.09
N GLY A 149 10.05 -6.88 -1.01
CA GLY A 149 11.09 -7.89 -0.87
C GLY A 149 12.06 -7.82 -2.04
N ALA A 150 13.29 -8.28 -1.83
CA ALA A 150 14.29 -8.42 -2.87
C ALA A 150 14.76 -9.87 -2.94
N LYS A 151 14.93 -10.39 -4.15
CA LYS A 151 15.49 -11.72 -4.39
C LYS A 151 16.75 -11.59 -5.25
N PRO A 152 17.86 -12.26 -4.87
CA PRO A 152 19.05 -12.29 -5.71
C PRO A 152 18.75 -13.00 -7.03
N PRO A 153 19.52 -12.71 -8.09
CA PRO A 153 19.39 -13.42 -9.36
C PRO A 153 19.52 -14.93 -9.17
N HIS A 154 18.65 -15.69 -9.83
CA HIS A 154 18.67 -17.15 -9.83
C HIS A 154 18.56 -17.69 -11.27
N GLY A 155 19.26 -18.80 -11.55
CA GLY A 155 19.25 -19.44 -12.88
C GLY A 155 19.78 -18.51 -13.96
N LYS A 156 18.95 -18.18 -14.97
CA LYS A 156 19.30 -17.26 -16.07
C LYS A 156 19.17 -15.78 -15.69
N GLY A 157 18.65 -15.46 -14.50
CA GLY A 157 18.54 -14.09 -14.01
C GLY A 157 19.92 -13.47 -13.79
N ARG A 158 20.09 -12.20 -14.19
CA ARG A 158 21.37 -11.47 -14.05
C ARG A 158 21.30 -10.29 -13.08
N ARG A 159 20.13 -9.99 -12.54
CA ARG A 159 19.86 -8.82 -11.69
C ARG A 159 19.02 -9.21 -10.49
N ILE A 160 19.09 -8.38 -9.45
CA ILE A 160 18.17 -8.46 -8.30
C ILE A 160 16.76 -8.14 -8.82
N THR A 161 15.78 -8.89 -8.34
CA THR A 161 14.37 -8.64 -8.60
C THR A 161 13.70 -8.21 -7.32
N HIS A 162 13.06 -7.05 -7.35
CA HIS A 162 12.22 -6.54 -6.29
C HIS A 162 10.78 -7.03 -6.53
N THR A 163 10.13 -7.48 -5.47
CA THR A 163 8.71 -7.85 -5.48
C THR A 163 7.98 -6.97 -4.47
N VAL A 164 6.96 -6.27 -4.93
CA VAL A 164 6.07 -5.47 -4.09
C VAL A 164 4.77 -6.23 -3.95
N GLN A 165 4.47 -6.74 -2.75
CA GLN A 165 3.10 -7.13 -2.41
C GLN A 165 2.29 -5.84 -2.25
N LEU A 166 1.24 -5.65 -3.04
CA LEU A 166 0.53 -4.36 -3.11
C LEU A 166 -0.29 -4.08 -1.85
N CYS A 167 -0.83 -5.13 -1.25
CA CYS A 167 -1.54 -5.05 0.02
C CYS A 167 -1.48 -6.38 0.78
N GLY A 168 -1.59 -6.29 2.11
CA GLY A 168 -1.74 -7.43 3.00
C GLY A 168 -3.20 -7.88 3.15
N LEU A 169 -3.40 -9.11 3.60
CA LEU A 169 -4.72 -9.59 4.01
C LEU A 169 -5.16 -8.89 5.30
N PRO A 170 -6.37 -8.29 5.38
CA PRO A 170 -7.54 -8.56 4.53
C PRO A 170 -7.83 -7.51 3.43
N GLN A 171 -6.92 -6.56 3.15
CA GLN A 171 -7.18 -5.41 2.27
C GLN A 171 -7.34 -5.79 0.78
N VAL A 172 -7.16 -7.06 0.43
CA VAL A 172 -7.28 -7.58 -0.93
C VAL A 172 -8.65 -7.27 -1.54
N ASN A 173 -9.74 -7.40 -0.78
CA ASN A 173 -11.09 -7.16 -1.32
C ASN A 173 -11.36 -5.66 -1.55
N GLU A 174 -10.79 -4.79 -0.70
CA GLU A 174 -10.85 -3.34 -0.91
C GLU A 174 -10.11 -2.95 -2.20
N LEU A 175 -8.90 -3.50 -2.39
CA LEU A 175 -8.13 -3.29 -3.61
C LEU A 175 -8.85 -3.86 -4.84
N ALA A 176 -9.49 -5.03 -4.71
CA ALA A 176 -10.26 -5.64 -5.78
C ALA A 176 -11.38 -4.71 -6.26
N ASN A 177 -12.12 -4.11 -5.33
CA ASN A 177 -13.19 -3.16 -5.65
C ASN A 177 -12.64 -1.90 -6.32
N ASP A 178 -11.52 -1.38 -5.84
CA ASP A 178 -10.85 -0.20 -6.40
C ASP A 178 -10.35 -0.42 -7.83
N LEU A 179 -9.89 -1.63 -8.15
CA LEU A 179 -9.33 -1.99 -9.46
C LEU A 179 -10.37 -2.59 -10.43
N ALA A 180 -11.50 -3.10 -9.93
CA ALA A 180 -12.51 -3.81 -10.73
C ALA A 180 -12.98 -3.07 -12.01
N PRO A 181 -13.13 -1.73 -12.03
CA PRO A 181 -13.52 -1.01 -13.25
C PRO A 181 -12.45 -1.00 -14.36
N TYR A 182 -11.19 -1.30 -14.01
CA TYR A 182 -10.04 -1.10 -14.88
C TYR A 182 -9.28 -2.37 -15.21
N LEU A 183 -9.27 -3.35 -14.31
CA LEU A 183 -8.57 -4.62 -14.47
C LEU A 183 -9.20 -5.40 -15.62
N VAL A 184 -8.38 -5.88 -16.55
CA VAL A 184 -8.84 -6.56 -17.75
C VAL A 184 -8.64 -8.07 -17.63
N ASN A 185 -7.46 -8.52 -17.18
CA ASN A 185 -7.12 -9.93 -17.14
C ASN A 185 -8.08 -10.70 -16.21
N GLU A 186 -8.87 -11.60 -16.80
CA GLU A 186 -9.93 -12.33 -16.08
C GLU A 186 -9.37 -13.20 -14.96
N LEU A 187 -8.27 -13.92 -15.22
CA LEU A 187 -7.65 -14.80 -14.22
C LEU A 187 -7.21 -14.02 -12.98
N ARG A 188 -6.59 -12.85 -13.17
CA ARG A 188 -6.15 -12.00 -12.06
C ARG A 188 -7.36 -11.42 -11.32
N ARG A 189 -8.38 -10.98 -12.06
CA ARG A 189 -9.63 -10.44 -11.48
C ARG A 189 -10.35 -11.48 -10.62
N GLU A 190 -10.48 -12.71 -11.11
CA GLU A 190 -11.13 -13.80 -10.38
C GLU A 190 -10.36 -14.20 -9.12
N ARG A 191 -9.02 -14.13 -9.17
CA ARG A 191 -8.15 -14.45 -8.05
C ARG A 191 -8.02 -13.32 -7.04
N LEU A 192 -8.24 -12.07 -7.43
CA LEU A 192 -8.05 -10.90 -6.57
C LEU A 192 -9.21 -10.78 -5.57
N LYS A 193 -9.30 -11.75 -4.67
CA LYS A 193 -10.28 -11.84 -3.59
C LYS A 193 -9.74 -12.76 -2.51
N SER A 194 -10.06 -12.48 -1.26
CA SER A 194 -9.66 -13.33 -0.15
C SER A 194 -10.59 -13.24 1.03
N GLU A 195 -10.89 -14.37 1.64
CA GLU A 195 -11.54 -14.45 2.96
C GLU A 195 -10.50 -14.59 4.09
N SER A 196 -9.23 -14.77 3.73
CA SER A 196 -8.16 -14.99 4.70
C SER A 196 -7.71 -13.70 5.35
N ARG A 197 -7.19 -13.81 6.58
CA ARG A 197 -6.57 -12.70 7.31
C ARG A 197 -5.25 -13.15 7.90
N ARG A 198 -4.16 -12.44 7.57
CA ARG A 198 -2.81 -12.82 8.04
C ARG A 198 -2.61 -12.56 9.53
N GLN A 199 -3.20 -11.50 10.06
CA GLN A 199 -3.12 -11.14 11.47
C GLN A 199 -4.53 -11.02 12.06
N THR A 200 -4.93 -11.99 12.88
CA THR A 200 -6.28 -12.08 13.46
C THR A 200 -6.46 -11.31 14.76
N ALA A 201 -5.38 -10.80 15.36
CA ALA A 201 -5.41 -10.10 16.64
C ALA A 201 -4.33 -9.02 16.75
N LEU A 202 -4.60 -7.97 17.52
CA LEU A 202 -3.72 -6.82 17.77
C LEU A 202 -3.40 -6.71 19.27
N ARG A 203 -2.19 -6.28 19.60
CA ARG A 203 -1.82 -5.93 20.97
C ARG A 203 -2.32 -4.53 21.29
N LEU A 204 -3.30 -4.47 22.18
CA LEU A 204 -3.95 -3.24 22.62
C LEU A 204 -4.02 -3.22 24.16
N PRO A 205 -3.96 -2.03 24.78
CA PRO A 205 -3.93 -1.92 26.23
C PRO A 205 -5.34 -2.15 26.82
N PHE A 206 -5.54 -3.34 27.41
CA PHE A 206 -6.88 -3.83 27.81
C PHE A 206 -7.58 -2.92 28.83
N ARG A 207 -6.87 -2.42 29.85
CA ARG A 207 -7.49 -1.68 30.96
C ARG A 207 -8.07 -0.36 30.48
N GLU A 208 -7.31 0.36 29.68
CA GLU A 208 -7.64 1.65 29.09
C GLU A 208 -8.87 1.53 28.18
N TRP A 209 -8.93 0.48 27.35
CA TRP A 209 -10.09 0.21 26.51
C TRP A 209 -11.31 -0.23 27.32
N ARG A 210 -11.14 -1.10 28.33
CA ARG A 210 -12.23 -1.49 29.24
C ARG A 210 -12.83 -0.28 29.93
N ASP A 211 -11.99 0.61 30.47
CA ASP A 211 -12.43 1.78 31.22
C ASP A 211 -13.17 2.77 30.31
N ARG A 212 -12.69 2.95 29.07
CA ARG A 212 -13.40 3.75 28.06
C ARG A 212 -14.77 3.16 27.71
N LEU A 213 -14.85 1.84 27.51
CA LEU A 213 -16.13 1.16 27.22
C LEU A 213 -17.08 1.18 28.43
N PHE A 214 -16.54 1.14 29.65
CA PHE A 214 -17.32 1.30 30.89
C PHE A 214 -17.89 2.71 31.01
N ALA A 215 -17.09 3.75 30.72
CA ALA A 215 -17.56 5.13 30.69
C ALA A 215 -18.67 5.36 29.66
N LEU A 216 -18.63 4.60 28.56
CA LEU A 216 -19.72 4.57 27.58
C LEU A 216 -20.89 3.69 28.00
N GLY A 217 -20.89 3.05 29.18
CA GLY A 217 -21.95 2.17 29.67
C GLY A 217 -22.11 0.84 28.92
N LEU A 218 -21.05 0.39 28.23
CA LEU A 218 -21.03 -0.86 27.45
C LEU A 218 -20.48 -2.06 28.26
N VAL A 219 -20.06 -1.79 29.49
CA VAL A 219 -19.54 -2.76 30.45
C VAL A 219 -20.31 -2.58 31.76
N LYS A 220 -20.78 -3.68 32.34
CA LYS A 220 -21.42 -3.67 33.67
C LYS A 220 -20.47 -4.24 34.71
N THR A 221 -20.52 -3.71 35.92
CA THR A 221 -19.76 -4.22 37.08
C THR A 221 -20.48 -5.41 37.71
N ARG A 222 -19.75 -6.34 38.35
CA ARG A 222 -20.32 -7.50 39.07
C ARG A 222 -21.36 -7.14 40.16
N GLY A 223 -21.48 -5.87 40.53
CA GLY A 223 -22.46 -5.35 41.50
C GLY A 223 -23.82 -4.93 40.91
N ASP A 224 -23.95 -4.82 39.58
CA ASP A 224 -25.20 -4.43 38.92
C ASP A 224 -26.17 -5.62 38.87
N LYS A 225 -26.95 -5.81 39.94
CA LYS A 225 -27.86 -6.97 40.12
C LYS A 225 -29.10 -6.95 39.20
N ILE A 226 -29.26 -5.98 38.31
CA ILE A 226 -30.44 -5.86 37.43
C ILE A 226 -30.00 -5.93 35.96
N GLY A 227 -30.24 -7.10 35.36
CA GLY A 227 -30.19 -7.35 33.92
C GLY A 227 -28.80 -7.62 33.32
N GLY A 228 -28.41 -8.89 33.21
CA GLY A 228 -27.40 -9.41 32.26
C GLY A 228 -25.96 -8.85 32.34
N SER A 229 -25.04 -9.53 31.67
CA SER A 229 -23.72 -8.99 31.37
C SER A 229 -23.84 -7.84 30.34
N GLY A 230 -22.98 -6.81 30.43
CA GLY A 230 -23.00 -5.69 29.47
C GLY A 230 -22.76 -6.13 28.01
N PRO A 231 -23.12 -5.31 27.00
CA PRO A 231 -23.10 -5.71 25.59
C PRO A 231 -21.73 -6.18 25.09
N CYS A 232 -20.61 -5.65 25.62
CA CYS A 232 -19.26 -6.07 25.23
C CYS A 232 -18.65 -7.13 26.16
N ALA A 233 -19.43 -7.73 27.07
CA ALA A 233 -18.88 -8.59 28.12
C ALA A 233 -18.20 -9.85 27.55
N SER A 234 -18.72 -10.40 26.46
CA SER A 234 -18.17 -11.63 25.88
C SER A 234 -16.79 -11.40 25.26
N GLU A 235 -16.66 -10.30 24.52
CA GLU A 235 -15.44 -9.82 23.86
C GLU A 235 -14.39 -9.46 24.90
N LEU A 236 -14.79 -8.71 25.92
CA LEU A 236 -13.89 -8.30 27.00
C LEU A 236 -13.42 -9.49 27.84
N ASN A 237 -14.26 -10.49 28.07
CA ASN A 237 -13.86 -11.71 28.77
C ASN A 237 -12.79 -12.49 27.96
N ARG A 238 -13.01 -12.66 26.65
CA ARG A 238 -12.01 -13.29 25.75
C ARG A 238 -10.70 -12.50 25.75
N TRP A 239 -10.76 -11.17 25.70
CA TRP A 239 -9.59 -10.31 25.71
C TRP A 239 -8.86 -10.36 27.06
N SER A 240 -9.57 -10.29 28.19
CA SER A 240 -8.95 -10.34 29.52
C SER A 240 -8.24 -11.66 29.80
N CYS A 241 -8.75 -12.77 29.26
CA CYS A 241 -8.17 -14.10 29.41
C CYS A 241 -7.00 -14.35 28.45
N ASN A 242 -6.73 -13.44 27.51
CA ASN A 242 -5.61 -13.56 26.59
C ASN A 242 -4.29 -13.18 27.29
N THR A 243 -3.51 -14.19 27.67
CA THR A 243 -2.22 -14.00 28.38
C THR A 243 -1.17 -13.22 27.58
N LYS A 244 -1.34 -13.10 26.25
CA LYS A 244 -0.47 -12.30 25.38
C LYS A 244 -0.93 -10.84 25.26
N GLY A 245 -2.03 -10.46 25.93
CA GLY A 245 -2.60 -9.11 25.90
C GLY A 245 -3.12 -8.72 24.51
N ARG A 246 -3.57 -9.69 23.71
CA ARG A 246 -4.04 -9.46 22.34
C ARG A 246 -5.57 -9.45 22.29
N CYS A 247 -6.13 -8.46 21.59
CA CYS A 247 -7.54 -8.40 21.23
C CYS A 247 -7.73 -9.00 19.84
N ARG A 248 -8.75 -9.85 19.66
CA ARG A 248 -9.09 -10.35 18.32
C ARG A 248 -9.69 -9.19 17.50
N ARG A 249 -9.33 -9.13 16.23
CA ARG A 249 -9.90 -8.14 15.30
C ARG A 249 -11.42 -8.30 15.18
N ASP A 250 -11.95 -9.53 15.17
CA ASP A 250 -13.40 -9.72 15.11
C ASP A 250 -14.10 -9.21 16.38
N ASP A 251 -13.48 -9.39 17.55
CA ASP A 251 -13.98 -8.82 18.80
C ASP A 251 -13.97 -7.27 18.75
N LEU A 252 -12.94 -6.66 18.15
CA LEU A 252 -12.90 -5.20 17.94
C LEU A 252 -13.99 -4.70 16.98
N LEU A 253 -14.32 -5.47 15.93
CA LEU A 253 -15.45 -5.11 15.04
C LEU A 253 -16.78 -5.17 15.79
N THR A 254 -17.00 -6.19 16.61
CA THR A 254 -18.20 -6.31 17.43
C THR A 254 -18.30 -5.16 18.44
N ILE A 255 -17.20 -4.85 19.14
CA ILE A 255 -17.13 -3.70 20.03
C ILE A 255 -17.44 -2.41 19.28
N ALA A 256 -16.86 -2.20 18.10
CA ALA A 256 -17.14 -1.02 17.28
C ALA A 256 -18.64 -0.88 16.94
N GLY A 257 -19.31 -1.99 16.63
CA GLY A 257 -20.76 -2.01 16.40
C GLY A 257 -21.58 -1.56 17.61
N HIS A 258 -21.20 -1.98 18.82
CA HIS A 258 -21.85 -1.54 20.06
C HIS A 258 -21.55 -0.07 20.41
N VAL A 259 -20.35 0.39 20.07
CA VAL A 259 -19.91 1.77 20.29
C VAL A 259 -20.61 2.76 19.35
N GLU A 260 -20.95 2.35 18.12
CA GLU A 260 -21.46 3.20 17.04
C GLU A 260 -22.60 4.14 17.48
N ILE A 261 -23.54 3.64 18.28
CA ILE A 261 -24.70 4.42 18.74
C ILE A 261 -24.30 5.54 19.71
N ARG A 262 -23.26 5.32 20.52
CA ARG A 262 -22.86 6.21 21.62
C ARG A 262 -21.70 7.13 21.24
N ASP A 263 -20.78 6.64 20.41
CA ASP A 263 -19.59 7.36 19.96
C ASP A 263 -19.22 6.90 18.53
N PRO A 264 -19.89 7.45 17.50
CA PRO A 264 -19.65 7.07 16.09
C PRO A 264 -18.19 7.29 15.66
N GLU A 265 -17.51 8.26 16.25
CA GLU A 265 -16.11 8.56 15.92
C GLU A 265 -15.18 7.49 16.46
N MET A 266 -15.36 7.07 17.72
CA MET A 266 -14.60 5.97 18.29
C MET A 266 -14.91 4.65 17.59
N ALA A 267 -16.15 4.40 17.18
CA ALA A 267 -16.50 3.23 16.37
C ALA A 267 -15.76 3.23 15.03
N ARG A 268 -15.75 4.37 14.33
CA ARG A 268 -14.99 4.55 13.08
C ARG A 268 -13.49 4.30 13.29
N MET A 269 -12.92 4.81 14.37
CA MET A 269 -11.51 4.58 14.73
C MET A 269 -11.24 3.10 15.01
N LEU A 270 -12.11 2.42 15.77
CA LEU A 270 -11.98 0.98 16.05
C LEU A 270 -12.04 0.16 14.77
N ARG A 271 -12.95 0.48 13.83
CA ARG A 271 -13.00 -0.16 12.51
C ARG A 271 -11.70 0.04 11.74
N ARG A 272 -11.14 1.26 11.73
CA ARG A 272 -9.85 1.56 11.09
C ARG A 272 -8.69 0.80 11.72
N ILE A 273 -8.58 0.76 13.06
CA ILE A 273 -7.57 -0.05 13.77
C ILE A 273 -7.74 -1.53 13.40
N THR A 274 -8.98 -1.97 13.24
CA THR A 274 -9.28 -3.37 12.93
C THR A 274 -9.03 -3.76 11.49
N ALA A 275 -9.08 -2.83 10.54
CA ALA A 275 -8.72 -3.05 9.16
C ALA A 275 -7.21 -2.86 8.93
N HIS A 276 -6.64 -1.77 9.45
CA HIS A 276 -5.31 -1.26 9.09
C HIS A 276 -4.34 -1.13 10.26
N GLY A 277 -4.66 -1.61 11.47
CA GLY A 277 -3.74 -1.57 12.59
C GLY A 277 -2.46 -2.34 12.31
N GLN A 278 -1.31 -1.76 12.67
CA GLN A 278 0.01 -2.36 12.50
C GLN A 278 0.70 -2.51 13.87
N GLU A 279 1.62 -3.47 13.97
CA GLU A 279 2.42 -3.70 15.18
C GLU A 279 3.89 -3.47 14.86
N VAL A 280 4.59 -2.78 15.77
CA VAL A 280 6.04 -2.65 15.71
C VAL A 280 6.64 -4.04 15.95
N LYS A 281 7.34 -4.56 14.94
CA LYS A 281 7.98 -5.89 15.01
C LYS A 281 9.30 -5.84 15.77
N ILE A 282 10.13 -4.83 15.48
CA ILE A 282 11.50 -4.67 15.98
C ILE A 282 11.77 -3.18 16.18
N VAL A 283 12.50 -2.83 17.24
CA VAL A 283 13.06 -1.50 17.46
C VAL A 283 14.53 -1.67 17.80
N GLU A 284 15.40 -1.06 17.01
CA GLU A 284 16.84 -1.16 17.15
C GLU A 284 17.49 0.23 17.05
N PRO A 285 18.57 0.49 17.81
CA PRO A 285 19.34 1.71 17.65
C PRO A 285 20.08 1.69 16.31
N ALA A 286 20.23 2.85 15.68
CA ALA A 286 21.05 2.98 14.48
C ALA A 286 22.51 2.63 14.80
N SER A 287 23.14 1.85 13.94
CA SER A 287 24.55 1.44 14.10
C SER A 287 25.53 2.59 13.89
N VAL A 288 25.12 3.62 13.14
CA VAL A 288 25.91 4.82 12.86
C VAL A 288 25.05 6.08 13.01
N PRO A 289 25.61 7.20 13.48
CA PRO A 289 24.93 8.49 13.46
C PRO A 289 24.52 8.86 12.04
N ARG A 290 23.28 9.35 11.88
CA ARG A 290 22.77 9.84 10.59
C ARG A 290 22.21 11.25 10.76
N PRO A 291 22.25 12.10 9.72
CA PRO A 291 21.50 13.34 9.73
C PRO A 291 19.99 13.03 9.78
N TYR A 292 19.25 13.81 10.58
CA TYR A 292 17.80 13.73 10.70
C TYR A 292 17.17 15.00 10.12
N TYR A 293 16.00 14.83 9.52
CA TYR A 293 15.20 15.91 8.95
C TYR A 293 13.79 15.83 9.55
N ASP A 294 13.18 16.99 9.83
CA ASP A 294 11.77 17.12 10.21
C ASP A 294 11.06 17.99 9.18
N LEU A 295 9.74 17.84 9.06
CA LEU A 295 8.91 18.75 8.30
C LEU A 295 7.95 19.48 9.24
N THR A 296 7.92 20.80 9.17
CA THR A 296 6.84 21.56 9.80
C THR A 296 5.66 21.57 8.83
N VAL A 297 4.58 20.90 9.22
CA VAL A 297 3.37 20.74 8.41
C VAL A 297 2.25 21.51 9.09
N GLU A 298 1.67 22.46 8.37
CA GLU A 298 0.53 23.26 8.84
C GLU A 298 -0.68 22.37 9.19
N ASP A 299 -1.45 22.80 10.19
CA ASP A 299 -2.65 22.16 10.76
C ASP A 299 -2.45 20.79 11.42
N TRP A 300 -1.89 19.84 10.68
CA TRP A 300 -1.89 18.42 11.03
C TRP A 300 -0.65 17.99 11.78
N ASN A 301 0.44 18.76 11.67
CA ASN A 301 1.71 18.46 12.32
C ASN A 301 2.19 17.01 12.03
N THR A 302 1.79 16.43 10.89
CA THR A 302 2.01 15.01 10.58
C THR A 302 2.25 14.84 9.09
N TYR A 303 3.20 13.99 8.72
CA TYR A 303 3.54 13.67 7.34
C TYR A 303 3.79 12.17 7.14
N ALA A 304 3.63 11.69 5.90
CA ALA A 304 3.91 10.31 5.56
C ALA A 304 5.39 10.15 5.18
N ALA A 305 6.11 9.21 5.81
CA ALA A 305 7.50 8.91 5.52
C ALA A 305 7.83 7.44 5.85
N GLY A 306 8.84 6.88 5.20
CA GLY A 306 9.29 5.52 5.46
C GLY A 306 10.11 4.93 4.32
N LEU A 307 10.57 3.70 4.52
CA LEU A 307 11.20 2.85 3.52
C LEU A 307 10.33 1.60 3.36
N HIS A 308 10.20 1.09 2.13
CA HIS A 308 9.37 -0.07 1.81
C HIS A 308 7.88 0.11 2.11
N GLY A 309 7.42 1.37 2.11
CA GLY A 309 6.10 1.80 2.54
C GLY A 309 6.18 3.04 3.43
N LEU A 310 5.04 3.64 3.73
CA LEU A 310 4.97 4.86 4.53
C LEU A 310 4.23 4.63 5.86
N ALA A 311 4.68 5.34 6.88
CA ALA A 311 3.97 5.52 8.14
C ALA A 311 3.70 7.01 8.36
N MET A 312 2.68 7.32 9.17
CA MET A 312 2.40 8.69 9.58
C MET A 312 3.33 9.06 10.74
N VAL A 313 4.14 10.09 10.51
CA VAL A 313 5.12 10.63 11.45
C VAL A 313 4.65 12.00 11.89
N HIS A 314 4.40 12.16 13.20
CA HIS A 314 4.11 13.47 13.78
C HIS A 314 5.42 14.28 13.82
N ASN A 315 5.38 15.51 13.34
CA ASN A 315 6.47 16.46 13.48
C ASN A 315 6.76 16.70 14.96
N THR A 316 7.96 17.12 15.31
CA THR A 316 8.27 17.36 16.72
C THR A 316 8.32 18.83 17.06
N GLY A 317 8.49 19.70 16.05
CA GLY A 317 8.59 21.15 16.25
C GLY A 317 9.85 21.59 17.01
N PHE A 318 10.83 20.69 17.23
CA PHE A 318 12.07 20.96 17.99
C PHE A 318 13.31 20.45 17.26
N SER A 319 14.48 21.02 17.58
CA SER A 319 15.77 20.55 17.05
C SER A 319 16.13 19.16 17.58
N PHE A 320 16.23 18.17 16.68
CA PHE A 320 16.59 16.77 16.98
C PHE A 320 17.97 16.57 17.61
N SER A 321 18.84 17.58 17.57
CA SER A 321 20.19 17.52 18.14
C SER A 321 20.21 17.25 19.66
N ARG A 322 19.06 17.31 20.35
CA ARG A 322 18.96 17.19 21.81
C ARG A 322 17.96 16.13 22.30
N LEU A 323 17.39 15.30 21.42
CA LEU A 323 16.46 14.25 21.87
C LEU A 323 17.22 13.09 22.52
N ARG A 324 16.89 12.81 23.78
CA ARG A 324 17.46 11.73 24.57
C ARG A 324 16.42 10.62 24.76
N SER A 325 16.82 9.35 24.58
CA SER A 325 15.92 8.20 24.75
C SER A 325 15.38 8.09 26.19
N LYS A 326 14.19 7.49 26.34
CA LYS A 326 13.63 7.21 27.66
C LYS A 326 14.60 6.33 28.46
N ASN A 327 14.78 6.66 29.73
CA ASN A 327 15.69 6.02 30.69
C ASN A 327 17.18 6.27 30.48
N ASN A 328 17.59 7.06 29.48
CA ASN A 328 19.00 7.42 29.32
C ASN A 328 19.42 8.47 30.37
N THR A 329 20.63 8.34 30.90
CA THR A 329 21.14 9.17 31.99
C THR A 329 21.36 10.61 31.54
N VAL A 330 20.91 11.54 32.36
CA VAL A 330 21.08 12.99 32.14
C VAL A 330 22.35 13.44 32.84
N ALA A 331 23.39 13.75 32.06
CA ALA A 331 24.71 14.10 32.60
C ALA A 331 24.69 15.27 33.61
N THR A 332 23.79 16.23 33.45
CA THR A 332 23.71 17.42 34.31
C THR A 332 22.94 17.20 35.61
N THR A 333 21.93 16.33 35.62
CA THR A 333 21.07 16.11 36.80
C THR A 333 21.26 14.74 37.45
N GLY A 334 22.00 13.83 36.81
CA GLY A 334 22.11 12.41 37.20
C GLY A 334 20.82 11.61 37.03
N GLY A 335 19.71 12.25 36.64
CA GLY A 335 18.40 11.63 36.49
C GLY A 335 18.24 10.82 35.20
N LYS A 336 17.11 10.14 35.07
CA LYS A 336 16.73 9.42 33.85
C LYS A 336 15.85 10.30 32.97
N ALA A 337 16.17 10.37 31.68
CA ALA A 337 15.34 11.09 30.72
C ALA A 337 13.97 10.42 30.57
N SER A 338 12.90 11.22 30.56
CA SER A 338 11.53 10.75 30.34
C SER A 338 11.27 10.32 28.88
N GLY A 339 12.16 10.72 27.97
CA GLY A 339 12.08 10.47 26.53
C GLY A 339 11.08 11.40 25.81
N PRO A 340 11.18 11.50 24.48
CA PRO A 340 10.38 12.45 23.68
C PRO A 340 8.87 12.23 23.80
N VAL A 341 8.43 10.98 24.03
CA VAL A 341 7.01 10.62 24.15
C VAL A 341 6.36 11.17 25.44
N SER A 342 7.15 11.51 26.46
CA SER A 342 6.60 12.06 27.71
C SER A 342 5.89 13.41 27.51
N PHE A 343 6.40 14.22 26.59
CA PHE A 343 5.80 15.52 26.23
C PHE A 343 4.41 15.34 25.61
N LEU A 344 4.28 14.40 24.66
CA LEU A 344 2.99 14.08 24.02
C LEU A 344 1.93 13.62 25.03
N ARG A 345 2.33 12.98 26.14
CA ARG A 345 1.39 12.59 27.20
C ARG A 345 0.84 13.78 27.99
N VAL A 346 1.61 14.87 28.11
CA VAL A 346 1.16 16.09 28.81
C VAL A 346 0.14 16.85 27.96
N PHE A 347 0.29 16.85 26.64
CA PHE A 347 -0.67 17.49 25.73
C PHE A 347 -1.98 16.71 25.56
N ASN A 348 -1.95 15.38 25.74
CA ASN A 348 -3.13 14.52 25.67
C ASN A 348 -3.80 14.28 27.04
N ALA A 349 -3.37 14.97 28.10
CA ALA A 349 -3.87 14.78 29.46
C ALA A 349 -5.20 15.52 29.72
#